data_AF-A0ABD2MFY0-F1
#
_entry.id   AF-A0ABD2MFY0-F1
#
_cell.length_a   1.000
_cell.length_b   1.000
_cell.length_c   1.000
_cell.angle_alpha   90.00
_cell.angle_beta   90.00
_cell.angle_gamma   90.00
#
_symmetry.space_group_name_H-M   'P 1'
#
loop_
_entity.id
_entity.type
_entity.pdbx_description
1 polymer ?
#
loop_
_entity_poly.entity_id
_entity_poly.type
_entity_poly.pdbx_seq_one_letter_code
_entity_poly.pdbx_strand_id
1 'polypeptide(L)'
;MRAGKTYSADNGGAMPQAKSRAHPTTWPTETVGPVLEQLRPPTMKTNFLIAHATFAHFVSWRHHKYGTYFVQSLVEVLSKRACQEDILNMMTRVNDLVDELCAGPPDHQTQTPVVECTLRK
;
A
#
# COMPACT_ATOMS: atom_id res chain seq x y z
N MET A 1 -42.25 35.55 11.90
CA MET A 1 -41.89 34.56 10.86
C MET A 1 -42.44 33.21 11.31
N ARG A 2 -43.34 32.63 10.50
CA ARG A 2 -44.19 31.45 10.75
C ARG A 2 -43.35 30.15 10.73
N ALA A 3 -43.47 29.28 11.74
CA ALA A 3 -44.36 28.11 11.84
C ALA A 3 -44.07 26.99 10.81
N GLY A 4 -43.81 25.78 11.33
CA GLY A 4 -43.43 24.61 10.55
C GLY A 4 -44.53 24.00 9.70
N LYS A 5 -44.13 23.03 8.87
CA LYS A 5 -45.01 22.05 8.23
C LYS A 5 -44.23 20.79 7.88
N THR A 6 -44.75 19.68 8.40
CA THR A 6 -44.55 18.30 7.96
C THR A 6 -45.14 18.11 6.57
N TYR A 7 -44.59 17.19 5.77
CA TYR A 7 -45.31 16.62 4.63
C TYR A 7 -45.14 15.10 4.61
N SER A 8 -46.28 14.45 4.82
CA SER A 8 -46.56 13.02 4.64
C SER A 8 -46.54 12.62 3.17
N ALA A 9 -46.44 11.30 2.97
CA ALA A 9 -46.56 10.59 1.72
C ALA A 9 -47.76 11.03 0.86
N ASP A 10 -47.52 11.15 -0.44
CA ASP A 10 -48.55 10.95 -1.45
C ASP A 10 -48.05 9.95 -2.51
N ASN A 11 -48.96 9.07 -2.88
CA ASN A 11 -48.77 7.84 -3.62
C ASN A 11 -49.14 8.08 -5.08
N GLY A 12 -48.44 7.45 -6.03
CA GLY A 12 -49.00 7.18 -7.35
C GLY A 12 -48.35 7.92 -8.52
N GLY A 13 -47.27 7.35 -9.03
CA GLY A 13 -46.74 7.63 -10.36
C GLY A 13 -45.86 6.47 -10.81
N ALA A 14 -46.45 5.48 -11.47
CA ALA A 14 -45.77 4.27 -11.91
C ALA A 14 -44.65 4.59 -12.93
N MET A 15 -43.40 4.39 -12.52
CA MET A 15 -42.25 4.35 -13.43
C MET A 15 -42.25 3.02 -14.20
N PRO A 16 -42.13 3.03 -15.53
CA PRO A 16 -42.05 1.79 -16.31
C PRO A 16 -40.76 1.04 -15.99
N GLN A 17 -40.90 -0.26 -15.70
CA GLN A 17 -39.79 -1.16 -15.36
C GLN A 17 -38.79 -1.29 -16.52
N ALA A 18 -37.55 -0.88 -16.29
CA ALA A 18 -36.42 -1.27 -17.12
C ALA A 18 -36.09 -2.74 -16.82
N LYS A 19 -36.33 -3.62 -17.79
CA LYS A 19 -36.02 -5.06 -17.71
C LYS A 19 -34.53 -5.25 -17.45
N SER A 20 -34.17 -5.84 -16.32
CA SER A 20 -32.78 -6.19 -16.01
C SER A 20 -32.30 -7.22 -17.04
N ARG A 21 -31.31 -6.84 -17.84
CA ARG A 21 -30.60 -7.78 -18.70
C ARG A 21 -29.72 -8.64 -17.79
N ALA A 22 -30.14 -9.88 -17.55
CA ALA A 22 -29.31 -10.84 -16.83
C ALA A 22 -27.99 -11.03 -17.58
N HIS A 23 -26.88 -10.72 -16.93
CA HIS A 23 -25.56 -11.16 -17.37
C HIS A 23 -25.44 -12.66 -17.07
N PRO A 24 -24.99 -13.50 -18.02
CA PRO A 24 -24.70 -14.90 -17.73
C PRO A 24 -23.46 -15.00 -16.82
N THR A 25 -23.67 -15.41 -15.56
CA THR A 25 -22.63 -15.49 -14.51
C THR A 25 -21.97 -16.86 -14.42
N THR A 26 -21.84 -17.59 -15.51
CA THR A 26 -21.19 -18.91 -15.49
C THR A 26 -19.92 -18.89 -16.31
N TRP A 27 -18.78 -18.91 -15.62
CA TRP A 27 -17.48 -19.22 -16.22
C TRP A 27 -17.54 -20.65 -16.79
N PRO A 28 -16.95 -20.90 -17.97
CA PRO A 28 -16.92 -22.25 -18.54
C PRO A 28 -16.14 -23.18 -17.61
N THR A 29 -16.78 -24.27 -17.19
CA THR A 29 -16.13 -25.36 -16.46
C THR A 29 -15.26 -26.15 -17.43
N GLU A 30 -14.08 -25.61 -17.77
CA GLU A 30 -13.04 -26.43 -18.38
C GLU A 30 -12.62 -27.49 -17.36
N THR A 31 -12.60 -28.74 -17.81
CA THR A 31 -12.18 -29.90 -17.04
C THR A 31 -10.78 -29.63 -16.50
N VAL A 32 -10.67 -29.48 -15.18
CA VAL A 32 -9.43 -29.24 -14.46
C VAL A 32 -8.53 -30.47 -14.55
N GLY A 33 -7.82 -30.58 -15.66
CA GLY A 33 -6.72 -31.52 -15.85
C GLY A 33 -5.51 -31.18 -14.96
N PRO A 34 -4.39 -31.91 -15.09
CA PRO A 34 -3.23 -31.90 -14.18
C PRO A 34 -2.50 -30.56 -13.99
N VAL A 35 -2.96 -29.50 -14.67
CA VAL A 35 -2.45 -28.13 -14.56
C VAL A 35 -2.72 -27.53 -13.17
N LEU A 36 -3.81 -27.89 -12.50
CA LEU A 36 -4.11 -27.35 -11.16
C LEU A 36 -3.19 -27.91 -10.05
N GLU A 37 -2.64 -29.11 -10.21
CA GLU A 37 -1.73 -29.72 -9.23
C GLU A 37 -0.39 -28.96 -9.15
N GLN A 38 -0.05 -28.22 -10.22
CA GLN A 38 1.21 -27.47 -10.37
C GLN A 38 1.13 -26.02 -9.86
N LEU A 39 -0.07 -25.54 -9.51
CA LEU A 39 -0.31 -24.19 -8.98
C LEU A 39 -0.50 -24.21 -7.46
N ARG A 40 0.29 -25.02 -6.73
CA ARG A 40 0.35 -24.90 -5.27
C ARG A 40 0.93 -23.53 -4.93
N PRO A 41 0.15 -22.61 -4.31
CA PRO A 41 0.73 -21.36 -3.83
C PRO A 41 1.84 -21.69 -2.84
N PRO A 42 2.93 -20.89 -2.79
CA PRO A 42 3.99 -21.11 -1.83
C PRO A 42 3.39 -21.23 -0.43
N THR A 43 3.72 -22.31 0.28
CA THR A 43 3.28 -22.52 1.67
C THR A 43 3.97 -21.57 2.65
N MET A 44 4.98 -20.84 2.18
CA MET A 44 5.77 -19.88 2.94
C MET A 44 6.05 -18.63 2.09
N LYS A 45 6.05 -17.45 2.73
CA LYS A 45 6.48 -16.19 2.10
C LYS A 45 7.94 -16.31 1.69
N THR A 46 8.22 -16.26 0.39
CA THR A 46 9.58 -16.36 -0.16
C THR A 46 9.80 -15.36 -1.28
N ASN A 47 11.01 -14.80 -1.36
CA ASN A 47 11.42 -13.79 -2.34
C ASN A 47 10.64 -12.46 -2.20
N PHE A 48 10.24 -12.12 -0.98
CA PHE A 48 9.67 -10.82 -0.65
C PHE A 48 10.70 -9.97 0.09
N LEU A 49 10.73 -8.68 -0.24
CA LEU A 49 11.31 -7.64 0.57
C LEU A 49 10.22 -6.59 0.80
N ILE A 50 9.91 -6.32 2.07
CA ILE A 50 8.93 -5.33 2.47
C ILE A 50 9.67 -4.29 3.30
N ALA A 51 9.74 -3.06 2.80
CA ALA A 51 10.37 -1.95 3.49
C ALA A 51 9.30 -0.99 4.01
N HIS A 52 9.11 -0.98 5.32
CA HIS A 52 8.25 -0.04 6.02
C HIS A 52 9.04 1.22 6.37
N ALA A 53 8.41 2.39 6.20
CA ALA A 53 9.05 3.66 6.50
C ALA A 53 9.35 3.86 7.99
N THR A 54 8.64 3.15 8.87
CA THR A 54 8.76 3.18 10.32
C THR A 54 8.22 1.87 10.90
N PHE A 55 8.50 1.58 12.17
CA PHE A 55 7.92 0.45 12.88
C PHE A 55 6.40 0.63 13.07
N ALA A 56 5.66 -0.48 13.17
CA ALA A 56 4.22 -0.43 13.42
C ALA A 56 3.92 0.39 14.68
N HIS A 57 2.89 1.25 14.61
CA HIS A 57 2.50 2.17 15.69
C HIS A 57 3.43 3.38 15.93
N PHE A 58 4.47 3.57 15.11
CA PHE A 58 5.30 4.78 15.13
C PHE A 58 4.94 5.72 13.98
N VAL A 59 5.34 6.99 14.14
CA VAL A 59 5.12 8.03 13.12
C VAL A 59 6.14 7.87 11.98
N SER A 60 5.71 8.16 10.76
CA SER A 60 6.61 8.38 9.62
C SER A 60 6.53 9.84 9.22
N TRP A 61 7.67 10.53 9.29
CA TRP A 61 7.77 11.97 9.15
C TRP A 61 7.87 12.41 7.69
N ARG A 62 7.44 13.66 7.49
CA ARG A 62 7.32 14.28 6.18
C ARG A 62 7.75 15.73 6.22
N HIS A 63 8.67 16.08 5.34
CA HIS A 63 8.93 17.46 5.01
C HIS A 63 7.80 18.02 4.15
N HIS A 64 7.27 19.19 4.52
CA HIS A 64 6.12 19.81 3.86
C HIS A 64 6.32 20.01 2.35
N LYS A 65 7.56 20.30 1.92
CA LYS A 65 7.92 20.59 0.52
C LYS A 65 8.58 19.42 -0.23
N TYR A 66 9.32 18.56 0.46
CA TYR A 66 10.21 17.58 -0.21
C TYR A 66 9.71 16.13 -0.14
N GLY A 67 8.64 15.88 0.62
CA GLY A 67 8.06 14.54 0.76
C GLY A 67 8.45 13.86 2.06
N THR A 68 8.22 12.55 2.15
CA THR A 68 8.55 11.76 3.35
C THR A 68 10.05 11.54 3.44
N TYR A 69 10.61 11.52 4.65
CA TYR A 69 12.05 11.29 4.80
C TYR A 69 12.45 9.93 4.24
N PHE A 70 11.64 8.90 4.48
CA PHE A 70 11.88 7.56 3.95
C PHE A 70 11.98 7.52 2.41
N VAL A 71 11.01 8.10 1.69
CA VAL A 71 11.00 8.02 0.22
C VAL A 71 12.14 8.86 -0.39
N GLN A 72 12.44 10.02 0.21
CA GLN A 72 13.59 10.83 -0.20
C GLN A 72 14.89 10.04 -0.07
N SER A 73 15.16 9.48 1.11
CA SER A 73 16.35 8.66 1.37
C SER A 73 16.42 7.43 0.46
N LEU A 74 15.30 6.75 0.25
CA LEU A 74 15.23 5.58 -0.63
C LEU A 74 15.62 5.92 -2.07
N VAL A 75 15.01 6.97 -2.64
CA VAL A 75 15.30 7.40 -4.01
C VAL A 75 16.75 7.86 -4.14
N GLU A 76 17.26 8.60 -3.16
CA GLU A 76 18.65 9.07 -3.16
C GLU A 76 19.65 7.90 -3.17
N VAL A 77 19.48 6.92 -2.28
CA VAL A 77 20.38 5.76 -2.20
C VAL A 77 20.29 4.92 -3.47
N LEU A 78 19.08 4.58 -3.93
CA LEU A 78 18.90 3.79 -5.16
C LEU A 78 19.54 4.48 -6.37
N SER A 79 19.33 5.79 -6.51
CA SER A 79 19.88 6.57 -7.63
C SER A 79 21.40 6.58 -7.64
N LYS A 80 22.05 6.50 -6.48
CA LYS A 80 23.51 6.55 -6.34
C LYS A 80 24.18 5.18 -6.34
N ARG A 81 23.51 4.14 -5.80
CA ARG A 81 24.14 2.87 -5.41
C ARG A 81 23.58 1.61 -6.07
N ALA A 82 22.47 1.69 -6.80
CA ALA A 82 21.81 0.50 -7.37
C ALA A 82 22.69 -0.35 -8.30
N CYS A 83 23.72 0.23 -8.91
CA CYS A 83 24.66 -0.50 -9.77
C CYS A 83 25.85 -1.12 -9.02
N GLN A 84 26.03 -0.82 -7.72
CA GLN A 84 27.23 -1.22 -6.97
C GLN A 84 26.93 -2.01 -5.71
N GLU A 85 25.72 -1.90 -5.15
CA GLU A 85 25.36 -2.49 -3.86
C GLU A 85 24.09 -3.32 -3.97
N ASP A 86 23.99 -4.37 -3.14
CA ASP A 86 22.74 -5.10 -2.98
C ASP A 86 21.70 -4.28 -2.23
N ILE A 87 20.44 -4.69 -2.38
CA ILE A 87 19.30 -3.96 -1.82
C ILE A 87 19.32 -3.86 -0.29
N LEU A 88 19.85 -4.86 0.42
CA LEU A 88 19.89 -4.83 1.89
C LEU A 88 20.94 -3.85 2.40
N ASN A 89 22.12 -3.82 1.75
CA ASN A 89 23.13 -2.80 2.03
C ASN A 89 22.61 -1.39 1.73
N MET A 90 21.88 -1.20 0.61
CA MET A 90 21.22 0.06 0.33
C MET A 90 20.18 0.43 1.39
N MET A 91 19.38 -0.52 1.87
CA MET A 91 18.40 -0.25 2.93
C MET A 91 19.06 0.15 4.26
N THR A 92 20.23 -0.39 4.59
CA THR A 92 21.01 0.07 5.76
C THR A 92 21.37 1.54 5.63
N ARG A 93 21.83 1.99 4.44
CA ARG A 93 22.10 3.41 4.18
C ARG A 93 20.83 4.27 4.24
N VAL A 94 19.69 3.73 3.81
CA VAL A 94 18.41 4.43 3.92
C VAL A 94 18.07 4.66 5.41
N ASN A 95 18.35 3.70 6.29
CA ASN A 95 18.16 3.88 7.73
C ASN A 95 19.01 5.03 8.26
N ASP A 96 20.30 5.08 7.91
CA ASP A 96 21.22 6.14 8.33
C ASP A 96 20.72 7.52 7.87
N LEU A 97 20.34 7.65 6.59
CA LEU A 97 19.84 8.93 6.06
C LEU A 97 18.52 9.37 6.68
N VAL A 98 17.61 8.43 6.98
CA VAL A 98 16.34 8.77 7.65
C VAL A 98 16.60 9.28 9.06
N ASP A 99 17.54 8.66 9.80
CA ASP A 99 17.92 9.12 11.13
C ASP A 99 18.51 10.54 11.09
N GLU A 100 19.45 10.78 10.16
CA GLU A 100 20.05 12.11 9.95
C GLU A 100 19.01 13.20 9.63
N LEU A 101 18.03 12.88 8.76
CA LEU A 101 16.96 13.82 8.39
C LEU A 101 15.99 14.10 9.56
N CYS A 102 15.75 13.12 10.42
CA CYS A 102 14.88 13.27 11.58
C CYS A 102 15.55 14.03 12.74
N ALA A 103 16.87 13.87 12.90
CA ALA A 103 17.65 14.51 13.96
C ALA A 103 17.80 16.04 13.79
N GLY A 104 17.31 16.62 12.69
CA GLY A 104 17.38 18.06 12.43
C GLY A 104 16.51 18.90 13.38
N PRO A 105 16.96 20.10 13.80
CA PRO A 105 16.15 21.02 14.62
C PRO A 105 14.92 21.54 13.86
N PRO A 106 13.82 21.97 14.55
CA PRO A 106 13.70 22.29 15.98
C PRO A 106 13.22 21.13 16.88
N ASP A 107 12.70 20.04 16.31
CA ASP A 107 12.18 18.91 17.07
C ASP A 107 13.08 17.70 16.83
N HIS A 108 13.65 17.14 17.89
CA HIS A 108 14.46 15.92 17.83
C HIS A 108 13.56 14.70 17.59
N GLN A 109 13.07 14.59 16.35
CA GLN A 109 12.22 13.52 15.89
C GLN A 109 13.07 12.28 15.65
N THR A 110 12.47 11.11 15.80
CA THR A 110 13.12 9.84 15.48
C THR A 110 12.24 9.05 14.52
N GLN A 111 12.89 8.36 13.59
CA GLN A 111 12.25 7.42 12.69
C GLN A 111 13.29 6.38 12.27
N THR A 112 12.89 5.11 12.31
CA THR A 112 13.74 4.01 11.86
C THR A 112 12.94 3.15 10.90
N PRO A 113 13.31 3.10 9.62
CA PRO A 113 12.69 2.19 8.67
C PRO A 113 12.92 0.72 9.05
N VAL A 114 12.00 -0.14 8.65
CA VAL A 114 12.01 -1.57 8.98
C VAL A 114 11.95 -2.38 7.71
N VAL A 115 12.87 -3.34 7.55
CA VAL A 115 12.97 -4.20 6.37
C VAL A 115 12.68 -5.63 6.77
N GLU A 116 11.58 -6.18 6.27
CA GLU A 116 11.27 -7.61 6.34
C GLU A 116 11.74 -8.29 5.05
N CYS A 117 12.67 -9.22 5.15
CA CYS A 117 13.31 -9.84 3.99
C CYS A 117 13.21 -11.37 4.03
N THR A 118 12.75 -11.93 2.91
CA THR A 118 12.75 -13.38 2.60
C THR A 118 13.42 -13.65 1.25
N LEU A 119 14.23 -12.68 0.77
CA LEU A 119 15.10 -12.86 -0.40
C LEU A 119 16.15 -13.93 -0.06
N ARG A 120 16.58 -14.68 -1.08
CA ARG A 120 17.53 -15.80 -0.93
C ARG A 120 18.84 -15.55 -1.67
N LYS A 121 18.95 -14.43 -2.36
CA LYS A 121 20.08 -13.96 -3.15
C LYS A 121 20.09 -12.44 -3.13
#